data_AF-A0A349CII1-F1
#
_entry.id   AF-A0A349CII1-F1
#
_cell.length_a   1.000
_cell.length_b   1.000
_cell.length_c   1.000
_cell.angle_alpha   90.00
_cell.angle_beta   90.00
_cell.angle_gamma   90.00
#
_symmetry.space_group_name_H-M   'P 1'
#
loop_
_entity.id
_entity.type
_entity.pdbx_description
1 polymer ?
#
loop_
_entity_poly.entity_id
_entity_poly.type
_entity_poly.pdbx_seq_one_letter_code
_entity_poly.pdbx_strand_id
1 'polypeptide(L)'
;PLAGDIAEAIHRSIWKSDIVADSSAESTVGTKGEEKGDFSASVSQKADDFGKKVDDYFNRTRTGRIIGYSFAIFWNIVLIIFFSLFYQYIAWYSVGDDGNLIVMPLLTSDFLSWMPVLITSLSICIVANIILIVYDRYWFREAVQILLEIIGMAVVIYLIIIFPFDFSVIPNAVATEILPTVTKAVLIFVSVAFGVSALVRFIKMVLNIENREYTG
;
A
#
# COMPACT_ATOMS: atom_id res chain seq x y z
N PRO A 1 -13.60 52.01 -10.19
CA PRO A 1 -12.51 51.61 -11.11
C PRO A 1 -11.15 51.51 -10.39
N LEU A 2 -11.01 50.53 -9.48
CA LEU A 2 -9.78 50.30 -8.71
C LEU A 2 -9.43 48.81 -8.51
N ALA A 3 -10.24 47.88 -9.04
CA ALA A 3 -10.04 46.43 -8.88
C ALA A 3 -9.43 45.75 -10.11
N GLY A 4 -9.46 46.41 -11.29
CA GLY A 4 -8.85 45.91 -12.52
C GLY A 4 -7.33 46.08 -12.56
N ASP A 5 -6.83 47.23 -12.10
CA ASP A 5 -5.39 47.57 -12.15
C ASP A 5 -4.51 46.72 -11.25
N ILE A 6 -5.05 46.15 -10.15
CA ILE A 6 -4.28 45.32 -9.22
C ILE A 6 -4.11 43.90 -9.78
N ALA A 7 -5.08 43.40 -10.54
CA ALA A 7 -4.99 42.08 -11.17
C ALA A 7 -3.98 42.05 -12.34
N GLU A 8 -3.82 43.17 -13.05
CA GLU A 8 -2.89 43.26 -14.19
C GLU A 8 -1.42 43.45 -13.73
N ALA A 9 -1.19 44.07 -12.57
CA ALA A 9 0.16 44.24 -12.01
C ALA A 9 0.79 42.93 -11.50
N ILE A 10 -0.01 42.02 -10.94
CA ILE A 10 0.48 40.74 -10.38
C ILE A 10 0.85 39.73 -11.47
N HIS A 11 0.19 39.79 -12.64
CA HIS A 11 0.45 38.85 -13.74
C HIS A 11 1.77 39.15 -14.49
N ARG A 12 2.26 40.41 -14.45
CA ARG A 12 3.51 40.80 -15.15
C ARG A 12 4.80 40.58 -14.37
N SER A 13 4.77 40.52 -13.04
CA SER A 13 5.99 40.35 -12.23
C SER A 13 6.47 38.90 -12.12
N ILE A 14 5.59 37.92 -12.36
CA ILE A 14 5.90 36.49 -12.20
C ILE A 14 6.59 35.90 -13.45
N TRP A 15 6.47 36.56 -14.61
CA TRP A 15 7.03 36.07 -15.88
C TRP A 15 8.27 36.86 -16.37
N LYS A 16 8.87 37.72 -15.53
CA LYS A 16 9.98 38.62 -15.92
C LYS A 16 11.24 38.51 -15.03
N SER A 17 11.68 37.28 -14.79
CA SER A 17 13.05 36.90 -14.38
C SER A 17 13.14 35.39 -14.61
N ASP A 18 13.70 34.84 -15.68
CA ASP A 18 14.97 35.15 -16.32
C ASP A 18 14.94 34.76 -17.79
N ILE A 19 14.74 35.71 -18.70
CA ILE A 19 15.20 35.59 -20.09
C ILE A 19 15.70 36.97 -20.51
N VAL A 20 17.01 37.19 -20.35
CA VAL A 20 17.75 38.10 -21.22
C VAL A 20 18.61 37.20 -22.10
N ALA A 21 18.26 37.21 -23.38
CA ALA A 21 18.99 36.57 -24.45
C ALA A 21 20.35 37.24 -24.63
N ASP A 22 21.37 36.45 -24.95
CA ASP A 22 22.28 36.88 -26.01
C ASP A 22 22.67 35.70 -26.91
N SER A 23 22.70 36.00 -28.19
CA SER A 23 22.89 35.11 -29.32
C SER A 23 24.38 35.06 -29.66
N SER A 24 24.94 33.85 -29.86
CA SER A 24 25.89 33.56 -30.96
C SER A 24 26.29 32.08 -30.94
N ALA A 25 26.29 31.49 -32.12
CA ALA A 25 26.73 30.12 -32.36
C ALA A 25 28.26 30.03 -32.28
N GLU A 26 28.79 29.13 -31.45
CA GLU A 26 30.05 28.45 -31.73
C GLU A 26 30.10 27.09 -31.04
N SER A 27 30.48 26.07 -31.80
CA SER A 27 30.65 24.68 -31.38
C SER A 27 31.74 24.57 -30.31
N THR A 28 31.41 24.03 -29.13
CA THR A 28 32.38 23.24 -28.34
C THR A 28 31.67 22.15 -27.52
N VAL A 29 32.17 20.93 -27.68
CA VAL A 29 31.91 19.75 -26.87
C VAL A 29 32.27 20.05 -25.41
N GLY A 30 31.38 19.75 -24.46
CA GLY A 30 31.65 19.94 -23.02
C GLY A 30 30.64 19.25 -22.11
N THR A 31 31.06 18.14 -21.51
CA THR A 31 30.44 17.33 -20.44
C THR A 31 30.04 18.13 -19.19
N LYS A 32 28.83 17.90 -18.64
CA LYS A 32 28.42 18.01 -17.22
C LYS A 32 27.00 17.46 -17.08
N GLY A 33 26.62 16.53 -16.20
CA GLY A 33 27.18 16.18 -14.89
C GLY A 33 26.33 16.80 -13.78
N GLU A 34 25.54 15.95 -13.11
CA GLU A 34 25.02 16.10 -11.72
C GLU A 34 23.82 17.02 -11.43
N GLU A 35 22.64 16.42 -11.23
CA GLU A 35 21.61 16.90 -10.27
C GLU A 35 20.64 15.79 -9.79
N LYS A 36 21.01 14.51 -9.91
CA LYS A 36 20.20 13.35 -9.43
C LYS A 36 20.67 12.75 -8.09
N GLY A 37 21.76 13.27 -7.52
CA GLY A 37 22.40 12.70 -6.33
C GLY A 37 21.69 13.03 -5.00
N ASP A 38 21.10 14.22 -4.89
CA ASP A 38 20.76 14.79 -3.58
C ASP A 38 19.41 14.28 -3.01
N PHE A 39 18.43 14.01 -3.89
CA PHE A 39 17.14 13.42 -3.47
C PHE A 39 17.28 11.93 -3.11
N SER A 40 18.10 11.19 -3.85
CA SER A 40 18.36 9.76 -3.57
C SER A 40 19.14 9.59 -2.28
N ALA A 41 20.15 10.43 -2.05
CA ALA A 41 20.96 10.42 -0.83
C ALA A 41 20.14 10.81 0.42
N SER A 42 19.28 11.83 0.33
CA SER A 42 18.42 12.25 1.45
C SER A 42 17.31 11.25 1.78
N VAL A 43 16.76 10.55 0.78
CA VAL A 43 15.79 9.45 0.98
C VAL A 43 16.49 8.22 1.58
N SER A 44 17.67 7.85 1.08
CA SER A 44 18.48 6.75 1.64
C SER A 44 18.88 7.03 3.08
N GLN A 45 19.34 8.25 3.38
CA GLN A 45 19.75 8.64 4.72
C GLN A 45 18.55 8.68 5.69
N LYS A 46 17.38 9.15 5.25
CA LYS A 46 16.15 9.07 6.06
C LYS A 46 15.68 7.63 6.26
N ALA A 47 15.81 6.77 5.26
CA ALA A 47 15.46 5.36 5.37
C ALA A 47 16.40 4.62 6.35
N ASP A 48 17.70 4.91 6.31
CA ASP A 48 18.70 4.34 7.23
C ASP A 48 18.48 4.80 8.67
N ASP A 49 18.13 6.08 8.87
CA ASP A 49 17.88 6.63 10.21
C ASP A 49 16.55 6.14 10.80
N PHE A 50 15.52 5.95 9.96
CA PHE A 50 14.29 5.28 10.35
C PHE A 50 14.55 3.80 10.68
N GLY A 51 15.37 3.12 9.87
CA GLY A 51 15.78 1.73 10.07
C GLY A 51 16.47 1.54 11.42
N LYS A 52 17.44 2.39 11.77
CA LYS A 52 18.13 2.35 13.07
C LYS A 52 17.18 2.55 14.24
N LYS A 53 16.25 3.50 14.12
CA LYS A 53 15.29 3.82 15.20
C LYS A 53 14.28 2.69 15.43
N VAL A 54 13.89 2.02 14.36
CA VAL A 54 13.02 0.86 14.37
C VAL A 54 13.78 -0.37 14.91
N ASP A 55 15.04 -0.57 14.48
CA ASP A 55 15.90 -1.66 14.96
C ASP A 55 16.23 -1.55 16.45
N ASP A 56 16.48 -0.36 16.99
CA ASP A 56 16.70 -0.17 18.43
C ASP A 56 15.43 -0.48 19.25
N TYR A 57 14.24 -0.19 18.69
CA TYR A 57 12.97 -0.58 19.30
C TYR A 57 12.74 -2.11 19.25
N PHE A 58 13.25 -2.78 18.20
CA PHE A 58 13.14 -4.23 18.04
C PHE A 58 14.24 -5.03 18.78
N ASN A 59 15.42 -4.44 19.00
CA ASN A 59 16.60 -5.11 19.59
C ASN A 59 16.47 -5.45 21.07
N ARG A 60 15.46 -4.92 21.77
CA ARG A 60 15.04 -5.46 23.05
C ARG A 60 14.16 -6.68 22.78
N THR A 61 14.82 -7.80 22.47
CA THR A 61 14.33 -9.05 21.83
C THR A 61 12.98 -9.64 22.29
N ARG A 62 12.41 -9.26 23.44
CA ARG A 62 11.03 -9.61 23.83
C ARG A 62 10.01 -8.51 23.51
N THR A 63 10.35 -7.26 23.77
CA THR A 63 9.45 -6.10 23.62
C THR A 63 9.12 -5.83 22.16
N GLY A 64 10.12 -5.88 21.27
CA GLY A 64 9.91 -5.65 19.84
C GLY A 64 8.88 -6.59 19.22
N ARG A 65 8.87 -7.85 19.64
CA ARG A 65 7.94 -8.85 19.11
C ARG A 65 6.51 -8.64 19.58
N ILE A 66 6.33 -8.29 20.85
CA ILE A 66 5.01 -8.01 21.42
C ILE A 66 4.40 -6.80 20.70
N ILE A 67 5.21 -5.79 20.39
CA ILE A 67 4.79 -4.62 19.59
C ILE A 67 4.35 -5.05 18.19
N GLY A 68 5.13 -5.89 17.51
CA GLY A 68 4.79 -6.38 16.17
C GLY A 68 3.45 -7.14 16.13
N TYR A 69 3.23 -8.04 17.08
CA TYR A 69 1.95 -8.77 17.18
C TYR A 69 0.78 -7.88 17.57
N SER A 70 0.99 -6.96 18.51
CA SER A 70 -0.04 -6.00 18.93
C SER A 70 -0.45 -5.10 17.76
N PHE A 71 0.53 -4.64 16.97
CA PHE A 71 0.27 -3.87 15.77
C PHE A 71 -0.50 -4.69 14.73
N ALA A 72 -0.13 -5.95 14.50
CA ALA A 72 -0.86 -6.83 13.59
C ALA A 72 -2.31 -7.06 14.05
N ILE A 73 -2.54 -7.30 15.34
CA ILE A 73 -3.88 -7.47 15.92
C ILE A 73 -4.70 -6.19 15.73
N PHE A 74 -4.13 -5.04 16.11
CA PHE A 74 -4.76 -3.74 15.93
C PHE A 74 -5.14 -3.50 14.47
N TRP A 75 -4.21 -3.72 13.54
CA TRP A 75 -4.46 -3.55 12.11
C TRP A 75 -5.58 -4.47 11.59
N ASN A 76 -5.59 -5.75 12.01
CA ASN A 76 -6.66 -6.67 11.63
C ASN A 76 -8.03 -6.22 12.16
N ILE A 77 -8.11 -5.70 13.39
CA ILE A 77 -9.37 -5.16 13.95
C ILE A 77 -9.83 -3.93 13.15
N VAL A 78 -8.91 -3.01 12.84
CA VAL A 78 -9.20 -1.83 12.01
C VAL A 78 -9.75 -2.28 10.65
N LEU A 79 -9.15 -3.28 10.01
CA LEU A 79 -9.63 -3.81 8.74
C LEU A 79 -11.02 -4.46 8.87
N ILE A 80 -11.28 -5.24 9.92
CA ILE A 80 -12.62 -5.82 10.15
C ILE A 80 -13.66 -4.71 10.26
N ILE A 81 -13.41 -3.68 11.07
CA ILE A 81 -14.32 -2.55 11.25
C ILE A 81 -14.49 -1.80 9.92
N PHE A 82 -13.38 -1.54 9.22
CA PHE A 82 -13.39 -0.83 7.96
C PHE A 82 -14.24 -1.55 6.91
N PHE A 83 -13.96 -2.82 6.63
CA PHE A 83 -14.70 -3.57 5.62
C PHE A 83 -16.15 -3.86 6.04
N SER A 84 -16.42 -4.04 7.33
CA SER A 84 -17.79 -4.27 7.82
C SER A 84 -18.66 -3.03 7.74
N LEU A 85 -18.11 -1.82 7.95
CA LEU A 85 -18.90 -0.59 8.01
C LEU A 85 -18.85 0.23 6.71
N PHE A 86 -17.71 0.23 6.02
CA PHE A 86 -17.46 1.12 4.89
C PHE A 86 -17.78 0.50 3.53
N TYR A 87 -18.13 -0.79 3.44
CA TYR A 87 -18.41 -1.43 2.14
C TYR A 87 -19.55 -0.73 1.37
N GLN A 88 -20.56 -0.23 2.09
CA GLN A 88 -21.71 0.45 1.48
C GLN A 88 -21.39 1.87 1.03
N TYR A 89 -20.32 2.49 1.56
CA TYR A 89 -19.92 3.85 1.23
C TYR A 89 -19.11 3.95 -0.06
N ILE A 90 -18.60 2.82 -0.57
CA ILE A 90 -17.87 2.75 -1.83
C ILE A 90 -18.89 2.72 -2.97
N ALA A 91 -19.38 3.91 -3.31
CA ALA A 91 -20.36 4.15 -4.34
C ALA A 91 -19.99 5.39 -5.15
N TRP A 92 -20.44 5.44 -6.40
CA TRP A 92 -20.43 6.66 -7.19
C TRP A 92 -21.62 7.53 -6.78
N TYR A 93 -21.34 8.78 -6.43
CA TYR A 93 -22.35 9.78 -6.07
C TYR A 93 -22.52 10.73 -7.25
N SER A 94 -23.70 10.75 -7.84
CA SER A 94 -24.06 11.70 -8.91
C SER A 94 -25.29 12.49 -8.51
N VAL A 95 -25.35 13.76 -8.95
CA VAL A 95 -26.58 14.55 -8.86
C VAL A 95 -27.38 14.24 -10.13
N GLY A 96 -28.59 13.70 -9.97
CA GLY A 96 -29.51 13.47 -11.08
C GLY A 96 -30.10 14.79 -11.58
N ASP A 97 -30.73 14.75 -12.75
CA ASP A 97 -31.31 15.94 -13.41
C ASP A 97 -32.38 16.64 -12.54
N ASP A 98 -32.99 15.90 -11.62
CA ASP A 98 -33.99 16.39 -10.66
C ASP A 98 -33.39 17.04 -9.40
N GLY A 99 -32.05 17.13 -9.31
CA GLY A 99 -31.33 17.61 -8.13
C GLY A 99 -31.19 16.57 -7.00
N ASN A 100 -31.72 15.36 -7.19
CA ASN A 100 -31.60 14.25 -6.24
C ASN A 100 -30.22 13.59 -6.31
N LEU A 101 -29.69 13.15 -5.16
CA LEU A 101 -28.46 12.37 -5.10
C LEU A 101 -28.74 10.92 -5.47
N ILE A 102 -28.20 10.48 -6.61
CA ILE A 102 -28.23 9.09 -7.06
C ILE A 102 -26.94 8.43 -6.57
N VAL A 103 -27.10 7.37 -5.79
CA VAL A 103 -26.00 6.57 -5.24
C VAL A 103 -25.95 5.24 -5.99
N MET A 104 -24.89 5.03 -6.75
CA MET A 104 -24.66 3.78 -7.49
C MET A 104 -23.50 3.01 -6.86
N PRO A 105 -23.75 1.85 -6.24
CA PRO A 105 -22.70 1.05 -5.61
C PRO A 105 -21.63 0.64 -6.62
N LEU A 106 -20.36 0.82 -6.26
CA LEU A 106 -19.24 0.37 -7.09
C LEU A 106 -18.88 -1.10 -6.82
N LEU A 107 -19.35 -1.65 -5.69
CA LEU A 107 -19.24 -3.07 -5.40
C LEU A 107 -20.53 -3.81 -5.76
N THR A 108 -20.37 -4.95 -6.42
CA THR A 108 -21.46 -5.86 -6.77
C THR A 108 -21.88 -6.69 -5.55
N SER A 109 -23.01 -7.39 -5.67
CA SER A 109 -23.48 -8.35 -4.66
C SER A 109 -22.45 -9.44 -4.35
N ASP A 110 -21.56 -9.73 -5.29
CA ASP A 110 -20.54 -10.77 -5.14
C ASP A 110 -19.50 -10.41 -4.06
N PHE A 111 -19.31 -9.12 -3.77
CA PHE A 111 -18.48 -8.68 -2.66
C PHE A 111 -18.98 -9.23 -1.31
N LEU A 112 -20.29 -9.40 -1.15
CA LEU A 112 -20.87 -9.95 0.08
C LEU A 112 -20.52 -11.43 0.27
N SER A 113 -20.21 -12.16 -0.79
CA SER A 113 -19.70 -13.54 -0.71
C SER A 113 -18.22 -13.57 -0.29
N TRP A 114 -17.44 -12.55 -0.67
CA TRP A 114 -16.04 -12.42 -0.29
C TRP A 114 -15.84 -11.94 1.16
N MET A 115 -16.72 -11.05 1.64
CA MET A 115 -16.59 -10.42 2.96
C MET A 115 -16.49 -11.43 4.14
N PRO A 116 -17.29 -12.51 4.24
CA PRO A 116 -17.12 -13.52 5.27
C PRO A 116 -15.76 -14.21 5.23
N VAL A 117 -15.20 -14.44 4.04
CA VAL A 117 -13.87 -15.04 3.86
C VAL A 117 -12.78 -14.10 4.38
N LEU A 118 -12.93 -12.80 4.13
CA LEU A 118 -12.03 -11.79 4.69
C LEU A 118 -12.16 -11.73 6.23
N ILE A 119 -13.36 -11.65 6.79
CA ILE A 119 -13.55 -11.54 8.24
C ILE A 119 -13.02 -12.78 8.97
N THR A 120 -13.28 -13.97 8.44
CA THR A 120 -12.77 -15.22 9.03
C THR A 120 -11.24 -15.30 8.97
N SER A 121 -10.63 -14.92 7.86
CA SER A 121 -9.16 -14.90 7.75
C SER A 121 -8.52 -13.89 8.70
N LEU A 122 -9.06 -12.67 8.80
CA LEU A 122 -8.58 -11.66 9.76
C LEU A 122 -8.76 -12.11 11.22
N SER A 123 -9.85 -12.82 11.51
CA SER A 123 -10.08 -13.41 12.84
C SER A 123 -9.05 -14.49 13.16
N ILE A 124 -8.73 -15.36 12.20
CA ILE A 124 -7.66 -16.36 12.33
C ILE A 124 -6.31 -15.66 12.55
N CYS A 125 -6.02 -14.59 11.82
CA CYS A 125 -4.81 -13.78 12.02
C CYS A 125 -4.73 -13.23 13.45
N ILE A 126 -5.82 -12.69 13.99
CA ILE A 126 -5.85 -12.17 15.37
C ILE A 126 -5.55 -13.29 16.37
N VAL A 127 -6.24 -14.42 16.28
CA VAL A 127 -6.05 -15.57 17.18
C VAL A 127 -4.62 -16.09 17.10
N ALA A 128 -4.08 -16.26 15.89
CA ALA A 128 -2.71 -16.70 15.68
C ALA A 128 -1.68 -15.74 16.29
N ASN A 129 -1.86 -14.42 16.13
CA ASN A 129 -0.97 -13.43 16.74
C ASN A 129 -1.06 -13.43 18.28
N ILE A 130 -2.25 -13.63 18.86
CA ILE A 130 -2.41 -13.80 20.32
C ILE A 130 -1.66 -15.05 20.80
N ILE A 131 -1.80 -16.18 20.09
CA ILE A 131 -1.08 -17.42 20.41
C ILE A 131 0.44 -17.19 20.35
N LEU A 132 0.95 -16.44 19.37
CA LEU A 132 2.39 -16.13 19.26
C LEU A 132 2.92 -15.21 20.37
N ILE A 133 2.06 -14.42 21.01
CA ILE A 133 2.44 -13.65 22.21
C ILE A 133 2.62 -14.59 23.41
N VAL A 134 1.74 -15.59 23.56
CA VAL A 134 1.78 -16.54 24.69
C VAL A 134 2.84 -17.62 24.49
N TYR A 135 2.98 -18.14 23.28
CA TYR A 135 3.83 -19.27 22.94
C TYR A 135 5.11 -18.83 22.19
N ASP A 136 6.23 -18.80 22.91
CA ASP A 136 7.51 -18.28 22.43
C ASP A 136 8.45 -19.37 21.85
N ARG A 137 7.95 -20.23 20.96
CA ARG A 137 8.82 -21.18 20.25
C ARG A 137 9.19 -20.62 18.88
N TYR A 138 10.49 -20.43 18.63
CA TYR A 138 11.00 -19.80 17.40
C TYR A 138 10.50 -20.48 16.12
N TRP A 139 10.56 -21.80 16.06
CA TRP A 139 10.12 -22.57 14.90
C TRP A 139 8.61 -22.50 14.63
N PHE A 140 7.80 -22.43 15.70
CA PHE A 140 6.36 -22.30 15.57
C PHE A 140 5.97 -20.94 14.99
N ARG A 141 6.75 -19.89 15.31
CA ARG A 141 6.52 -18.54 14.78
C ARG A 141 6.63 -18.47 13.27
N GLU A 142 7.72 -18.99 12.72
CA GLU A 142 7.95 -18.89 11.28
C GLU A 142 6.86 -19.66 10.52
N ALA A 143 6.50 -20.85 11.00
CA ALA A 143 5.41 -21.65 10.44
C ALA A 143 4.05 -20.92 10.47
N VAL A 144 3.70 -20.30 11.61
CA VAL A 144 2.45 -19.53 11.72
C VAL A 144 2.47 -18.33 10.79
N GLN A 145 3.58 -17.60 10.67
CA GLN A 145 3.66 -16.44 9.79
C GLN A 145 3.51 -16.82 8.31
N ILE A 146 4.14 -17.90 7.87
CA ILE A 146 3.97 -18.44 6.51
C ILE A 146 2.50 -18.83 6.28
N LEU A 147 1.87 -19.53 7.24
CA LEU A 147 0.46 -19.90 7.15
C LEU A 147 -0.45 -18.68 7.00
N LEU A 148 -0.23 -17.63 7.81
CA LEU A 148 -0.99 -16.39 7.72
C LEU A 148 -0.79 -15.66 6.39
N GLU A 149 0.41 -15.67 5.83
CA GLU A 149 0.67 -15.11 4.49
C GLU A 149 -0.03 -15.89 3.38
N ILE A 150 -0.06 -17.22 3.47
CA ILE A 150 -0.80 -18.07 2.52
C ILE A 150 -2.30 -17.81 2.61
N ILE A 151 -2.84 -17.67 3.82
CA ILE A 151 -4.26 -17.33 4.03
C ILE A 151 -4.55 -15.94 3.45
N GLY A 152 -3.72 -14.94 3.74
CA GLY A 152 -3.85 -13.59 3.17
C GLY A 152 -3.81 -13.59 1.65
N MET A 153 -2.87 -14.34 1.06
CA MET A 153 -2.78 -14.55 -0.38
C MET A 153 -4.05 -15.18 -0.95
N ALA A 154 -4.59 -16.22 -0.31
CA ALA A 154 -5.82 -16.89 -0.75
C ALA A 154 -7.01 -15.93 -0.77
N VAL A 155 -7.13 -15.04 0.22
CA VAL A 155 -8.18 -14.02 0.29
C VAL A 155 -8.06 -13.02 -0.86
N VAL A 156 -6.84 -12.58 -1.18
CA VAL A 156 -6.58 -11.68 -2.32
C VAL A 156 -6.85 -12.38 -3.65
N ILE A 157 -6.43 -13.63 -3.82
CA ILE A 157 -6.73 -14.44 -5.01
C ILE A 157 -8.24 -14.59 -5.19
N TYR A 158 -8.97 -14.87 -4.11
CA TYR A 158 -10.42 -14.98 -4.19
C TYR A 158 -11.08 -13.66 -4.63
N LEU A 159 -10.56 -12.52 -4.16
CA LEU A 159 -10.99 -11.20 -4.61
C LEU A 159 -10.70 -10.97 -6.10
N ILE A 160 -9.55 -11.44 -6.62
CA ILE A 160 -9.19 -11.35 -8.05
C ILE A 160 -10.12 -12.21 -8.91
N ILE A 161 -10.49 -13.39 -8.43
CA ILE A 161 -11.36 -14.33 -9.15
C ILE A 161 -12.77 -13.78 -9.26
N ILE A 162 -13.34 -13.34 -8.13
CA ILE A 162 -14.72 -12.85 -8.09
C ILE A 162 -14.85 -11.43 -8.65
N PHE A 163 -13.77 -10.64 -8.56
CA PHE A 163 -13.63 -9.28 -9.06
C PHE A 163 -14.93 -8.45 -8.94
N PRO A 164 -15.35 -8.10 -7.72
CA PRO A 164 -16.70 -7.59 -7.46
C PRO A 164 -16.80 -6.07 -7.69
N PHE A 165 -15.99 -5.50 -8.59
CA PHE A 165 -15.92 -4.07 -8.85
C PHE A 165 -16.59 -3.73 -10.18
N ASP A 166 -17.62 -2.88 -10.12
CA ASP A 166 -18.33 -2.37 -11.28
C ASP A 166 -17.98 -0.90 -11.53
N PHE A 167 -17.13 -0.65 -12.52
CA PHE A 167 -16.70 0.69 -12.91
C PHE A 167 -17.59 1.30 -14.01
N SER A 168 -18.64 0.59 -14.46
CA SER A 168 -19.59 1.12 -15.46
C SER A 168 -20.47 2.24 -14.92
N VAL A 169 -20.60 2.32 -13.59
CA VAL A 169 -21.35 3.37 -12.88
C VAL A 169 -20.69 4.76 -12.98
N ILE A 170 -19.43 4.82 -13.40
CA ILE A 170 -18.69 6.08 -13.52
C ILE A 170 -18.96 6.65 -14.92
N PRO A 171 -19.55 7.85 -15.04
CA PRO A 171 -19.85 8.48 -16.33
C PRO A 171 -18.58 9.08 -16.98
N ASN A 172 -17.55 8.27 -17.18
CA ASN A 172 -16.31 8.62 -17.85
C ASN A 172 -15.76 7.39 -18.58
N ALA A 173 -15.80 7.43 -19.92
CA ALA A 173 -15.41 6.31 -20.77
C ALA A 173 -13.96 5.85 -20.53
N VAL A 174 -13.04 6.80 -20.30
CA VAL A 174 -11.63 6.51 -20.04
C VAL A 174 -11.47 5.81 -18.69
N ALA A 175 -12.20 6.26 -17.66
CA ALA A 175 -12.15 5.65 -16.33
C ALA A 175 -12.71 4.21 -16.35
N THR A 176 -13.84 3.99 -17.01
CA THR A 176 -14.47 2.66 -17.12
C THR A 176 -13.58 1.66 -17.88
N GLU A 177 -12.76 2.12 -18.83
CA GLU A 177 -11.82 1.27 -19.57
C GLU A 177 -10.55 0.94 -18.75
N ILE A 178 -9.99 1.94 -18.05
CA ILE A 178 -8.69 1.81 -17.39
C ILE A 178 -8.80 1.22 -15.98
N LEU A 179 -9.79 1.64 -15.18
CA LEU A 179 -9.90 1.27 -13.77
C LEU A 179 -10.02 -0.24 -13.50
N PRO A 180 -10.79 -1.03 -14.28
CA PRO A 180 -10.85 -2.48 -14.06
C PRO A 180 -9.46 -3.11 -14.21
N THR A 181 -8.74 -2.72 -15.26
CA THR A 181 -7.40 -3.23 -15.58
C THR A 181 -6.39 -2.84 -14.50
N VAL A 182 -6.36 -1.57 -14.09
CA VAL A 182 -5.46 -1.08 -13.05
C VAL A 182 -5.75 -1.74 -11.71
N THR A 183 -7.02 -1.83 -11.30
CA THR A 183 -7.41 -2.45 -10.02
C THR A 183 -6.99 -3.92 -9.99
N LYS A 184 -7.25 -4.65 -11.08
CA LYS A 184 -6.83 -6.06 -11.19
C LYS A 184 -5.31 -6.21 -11.18
N ALA A 185 -4.58 -5.33 -11.87
CA ALA A 185 -3.12 -5.33 -11.85
C ALA A 185 -2.55 -5.09 -10.45
N VAL A 186 -3.11 -4.13 -9.70
CA VAL A 186 -2.72 -3.87 -8.30
C VAL A 186 -3.00 -5.08 -7.41
N LEU A 187 -4.15 -5.72 -7.55
CA LEU A 187 -4.47 -6.92 -6.77
C LEU A 187 -3.50 -8.07 -7.07
N ILE A 188 -3.16 -8.29 -8.35
CA ILE A 188 -2.17 -9.29 -8.76
C ILE A 188 -0.80 -8.96 -8.13
N PHE A 189 -0.38 -7.70 -8.20
CA PHE A 189 0.88 -7.26 -7.59
C PHE A 189 0.92 -7.54 -6.09
N VAL A 190 -0.15 -7.22 -5.36
CA VAL A 190 -0.29 -7.53 -3.94
C VAL A 190 -0.21 -9.04 -3.69
N SER A 191 -0.92 -9.85 -4.49
CA SER A 191 -0.87 -11.32 -4.37
C SER A 191 0.55 -11.86 -4.58
N VAL A 192 1.30 -11.33 -5.55
CA VAL A 192 2.70 -11.70 -5.79
C VAL A 192 3.58 -11.31 -4.62
N ALA A 193 3.38 -10.11 -4.04
CA ALA A 193 4.12 -9.66 -2.87
C ALA A 193 3.94 -10.59 -1.66
N PHE A 194 2.72 -11.09 -1.43
CA PHE A 194 2.48 -12.13 -0.42
C PHE A 194 3.24 -13.42 -0.73
N GLY A 195 3.20 -13.88 -1.98
CA GLY A 195 3.91 -15.09 -2.41
C GLY A 195 5.42 -15.00 -2.22
N VAL A 196 6.03 -13.87 -2.60
CA VAL A 196 7.47 -13.63 -2.40
C VAL A 196 7.81 -13.56 -0.91
N SER A 197 6.98 -12.89 -0.10
CA SER A 197 7.18 -12.83 1.35
C SER A 197 7.16 -14.22 1.98
N ALA A 198 6.19 -15.05 1.61
CA ALA A 198 6.05 -16.42 2.11
C ALA A 198 7.25 -17.27 1.71
N LEU A 199 7.74 -17.13 0.48
CA LEU A 199 8.93 -17.83 -0.01
C LEU A 199 10.19 -17.44 0.76
N VAL A 200 10.40 -16.14 0.98
CA VAL A 200 11.58 -15.65 1.72
C VAL A 200 11.57 -16.18 3.15
N ARG A 201 10.42 -16.16 3.83
CA ARG A 201 10.27 -16.73 5.18
C ARG A 201 10.50 -18.24 5.18
N PHE A 202 9.99 -18.94 4.18
CA PHE A 202 10.21 -20.38 4.04
C PHE A 202 11.69 -20.72 3.91
N ILE A 203 12.44 -20.00 3.05
CA ILE A 203 13.90 -20.19 2.90
C ILE A 203 14.62 -19.92 4.22
N LYS A 204 14.29 -18.81 4.89
CA LYS A 204 14.86 -18.47 6.21
C LYS A 204 14.56 -19.54 7.26
N MET A 205 13.36 -20.11 7.24
CA MET A 205 12.96 -21.21 8.11
C MET A 205 13.93 -22.37 7.93
N VAL A 206 14.07 -22.88 6.69
CA VAL A 206 14.91 -24.04 6.33
C VAL A 206 16.38 -23.83 6.72
N LEU A 207 16.97 -22.67 6.40
CA LEU A 207 18.36 -22.37 6.75
C LEU A 207 18.60 -22.36 8.27
N ASN A 208 17.62 -21.90 9.04
CA ASN A 208 17.72 -21.87 10.49
C ASN A 208 17.52 -23.26 11.14
N ILE A 209 16.89 -24.20 10.42
CA ILE A 209 16.87 -25.62 10.81
C ILE A 209 18.27 -26.19 10.69
N GLU A 210 18.86 -26.04 9.50
CA GLU A 210 20.13 -26.63 9.13
C GLU A 210 21.26 -26.12 10.03
N ASN A 211 21.34 -24.81 10.27
CA ASN A 211 22.35 -24.23 11.16
C ASN A 211 22.27 -24.73 12.63
N ARG A 212 21.11 -25.24 13.07
CA ARG A 212 20.97 -25.84 14.40
C ARG A 212 21.47 -27.28 14.49
N GLU A 213 21.56 -28.00 13.37
CA GLU A 213 22.12 -29.36 13.36
C GLU A 213 23.66 -29.37 13.40
N TYR A 214 24.34 -28.30 12.98
CA TYR A 214 25.80 -28.21 13.00
C TYR A 214 26.42 -27.70 14.32
N THR A 215 25.60 -27.26 15.27
CA THR A 215 26.06 -26.68 16.56
C THR A 215 25.60 -27.47 17.80
N GLY A 216 24.99 -28.64 17.60
CA GLY A 216 24.54 -29.56 18.65
C GLY A 216 25.58 -30.63 18.98
#